data_AF-A0A956AK99-F1
#
_entry.id   AF-A0A956AK99-F1
#
_cell.length_a   1.000
_cell.length_b   1.000
_cell.length_c   1.000
_cell.angle_alpha   90.00
_cell.angle_beta   90.00
_cell.angle_gamma   90.00
#
_symmetry.space_group_name_H-M   'P 1'
#
loop_
_entity.id
_entity.type
_entity.pdbx_description
1 polymer ?
#
loop_
_entity_poly.entity_id
_entity_poly.type
_entity_poly.pdbx_seq_one_letter_code
_entity_poly.pdbx_strand_id
1 'polypeptide(L)'
;MTTPPDDELIPPSPGDMCRVHPERLAVLRCPRCQRPACFSCWQPVQRRCHACVMAFPAEVSPSIPWETEGVSWWRGLVGTLRQGFSPSATAPALAHGDVRSALGFALLTWLPFAALQGIIPYTHTLLFAERSVTLSGSPAAAHVALDVARAMSLGVLLGVLQLAGMGLAFASLTRAYGLAGVANATTAWRTVFYRGFIVLLLPSLMAGGLMPSDLVANLMLFTGAFEPTLYVFVAVVGGVWLLTTLRTSARLAQGVGPGMSFLIPFVVLAVGVLVRLLAETALQPLMPPLREAPAAVAPAEVDGGHGADAAEAPEAPREAAP
;
A
#
# COMPACT_ATOMS: atom_id res chain seq x y z
N MET A 1 19.10 19.55 11.85
CA MET A 1 17.97 20.47 12.03
C MET A 1 17.99 20.92 13.46
N THR A 2 18.49 22.13 13.74
CA THR A 2 18.35 22.80 15.04
C THR A 2 16.86 23.05 15.27
N THR A 3 16.31 22.53 16.36
CA THR A 3 14.94 22.83 16.78
C THR A 3 14.80 24.35 16.92
N PRO A 4 13.78 24.98 16.33
CA PRO A 4 13.52 26.39 16.58
C PRO A 4 13.38 26.62 18.10
N PRO A 5 13.77 27.80 18.61
CA PRO A 5 13.79 28.11 20.04
C PRO A 5 12.42 27.96 20.74
N ASP A 6 11.32 27.89 19.99
CA ASP A 6 9.95 27.72 20.49
C ASP A 6 9.52 26.25 20.70
N ASP A 7 10.44 25.28 20.66
CA ASP A 7 10.13 23.84 20.78
C ASP A 7 10.55 23.19 22.10
N GLU A 8 10.98 23.98 23.09
CA GLU A 8 11.28 23.45 24.42
C GLU A 8 10.01 22.90 25.08
N LEU A 9 10.12 21.69 25.65
CA LEU A 9 9.01 21.03 26.32
C LEU A 9 8.76 21.71 27.67
N ILE A 10 7.58 22.32 27.82
CA ILE A 10 7.21 23.02 29.04
C ILE A 10 6.52 22.03 29.99
N PRO A 11 7.08 21.75 31.18
CA PRO A 11 6.44 20.89 32.16
C PRO A 11 5.13 21.54 32.67
N PRO A 12 4.11 20.74 33.00
CA PRO A 12 2.89 21.24 33.62
C PRO A 12 3.18 21.72 35.05
N SER A 13 2.38 22.66 35.56
CA SER A 13 2.41 22.98 36.98
C SER A 13 1.85 21.80 37.79
N PRO A 14 2.27 21.60 39.05
CA PRO A 14 1.71 20.55 39.90
C PRO A 14 0.18 20.66 39.99
N GLY A 15 -0.52 19.57 39.64
CA GLY A 15 -1.99 19.52 39.64
C GLY A 15 -2.68 20.12 38.41
N ASP A 16 -1.95 20.59 37.40
CA ASP A 16 -2.55 21.05 36.15
C ASP A 16 -3.39 19.92 35.51
N MET A 17 -4.66 20.21 35.24
CA MET A 17 -5.55 19.31 34.51
C MET A 17 -5.53 19.65 33.02
N CYS A 18 -5.75 18.64 32.17
CA CYS A 18 -5.83 18.86 30.73
C CYS A 18 -6.99 19.80 30.39
N ARG A 19 -6.72 20.77 29.51
CA ARG A 19 -7.71 21.78 29.11
C ARG A 19 -8.96 21.18 28.45
N VAL A 20 -8.82 20.05 27.78
CA VAL A 20 -9.92 19.36 27.07
C VAL A 20 -10.56 18.26 27.93
N HIS A 21 -9.75 17.63 28.79
CA HIS A 21 -10.15 16.50 29.62
C HIS A 21 -9.88 16.87 31.08
N PRO A 22 -10.81 17.61 31.73
CA PRO A 22 -10.59 18.13 33.08
C PRO A 22 -10.41 17.02 34.13
N GLU A 23 -10.75 15.78 33.81
CA GLU A 23 -10.54 14.59 34.63
C GLU A 23 -9.14 13.98 34.53
N ARG A 24 -8.30 14.43 33.59
CA ARG A 24 -6.95 13.87 33.34
C ARG A 24 -5.86 14.86 33.69
N LEU A 25 -4.84 14.40 34.39
CA LEU A 25 -3.63 15.17 34.64
C LEU A 25 -2.94 15.55 33.32
N ALA A 26 -2.47 16.78 33.26
CA ALA A 26 -1.64 17.26 32.17
C ALA A 26 -0.26 16.62 32.26
N VAL A 27 0.30 16.28 31.09
CA VAL A 27 1.67 15.76 31.00
C VAL A 27 2.64 16.83 30.51
N LEU A 28 2.15 17.79 29.72
CA LEU A 28 2.94 18.87 29.10
C LEU A 28 2.05 20.10 28.88
N ARG A 29 2.66 21.28 28.80
CA ARG A 29 2.05 22.50 28.26
C ARG A 29 2.46 22.70 26.81
N CYS A 30 1.51 23.06 25.96
CA CYS A 30 1.79 23.33 24.56
C CYS A 30 2.62 24.61 24.43
N PRO A 31 3.82 24.60 23.81
CA PRO A 31 4.66 25.81 23.75
C PRO A 31 3.99 26.96 22.97
N ARG A 32 3.13 26.64 22.00
CA ARG A 32 2.39 27.64 21.21
C ARG A 32 1.30 28.36 22.00
N CYS A 33 0.44 27.62 22.69
CA CYS A 33 -0.77 28.19 23.31
C CYS A 33 -0.74 28.17 24.85
N GLN A 34 0.34 27.64 25.43
CA GLN A 34 0.57 27.50 26.87
C GLN A 34 -0.50 26.70 27.64
N ARG A 35 -1.40 26.02 26.92
CA ARG A 35 -2.47 25.21 27.52
C ARG A 35 -1.96 23.83 27.93
N PRO A 36 -2.36 23.32 29.12
CA PRO A 36 -2.02 21.98 29.58
C PRO A 36 -2.72 20.90 28.73
N ALA A 37 -1.99 19.86 28.36
CA ALA A 37 -2.46 18.74 27.57
C ALA A 37 -2.15 17.40 28.26
N CYS A 38 -3.13 16.50 28.34
CA CYS A 38 -2.90 15.11 28.72
C CYS A 38 -2.26 14.33 27.56
N PHE A 39 -1.82 13.10 27.84
CA PHE A 39 -1.20 12.20 26.85
C PHE A 39 -2.05 12.02 25.57
N SER A 40 -3.37 11.97 25.68
CA SER A 40 -4.28 11.83 24.53
C SER A 40 -4.37 13.09 23.66
N CYS A 41 -4.21 14.27 24.26
CA CYS A 41 -4.25 15.56 23.58
C CYS A 41 -2.88 15.99 23.05
N TRP A 42 -1.79 15.43 23.56
CA TRP A 42 -0.45 15.71 23.09
C TRP A 42 -0.14 14.97 21.79
N GLN A 43 0.46 15.67 20.82
CA GLN A 43 0.98 15.07 19.59
C GLN A 43 2.51 15.05 19.65
N PRO A 44 3.15 13.92 19.99
CA PRO A 44 4.58 13.87 20.27
C PRO A 44 5.44 14.19 19.04
N VAL A 45 4.99 13.80 17.85
CA VAL A 45 5.72 14.05 16.59
C VAL A 45 5.74 15.54 16.26
N GLN A 46 4.60 16.23 16.43
CA GLN A 46 4.49 17.68 16.20
C GLN A 46 4.99 18.52 17.38
N ARG A 47 5.17 17.91 18.56
CA ARG A 47 5.44 18.62 19.82
C ARG A 47 4.45 19.76 20.10
N ARG A 48 3.17 19.50 19.85
CA ARG A 48 2.07 20.44 20.03
C ARG A 48 0.84 19.74 20.58
N CYS A 49 -0.07 20.49 21.21
CA CYS A 49 -1.39 19.95 21.53
C CYS A 49 -2.22 19.78 20.25
N HIS A 50 -3.15 18.82 20.28
CA HIS A 50 -4.02 18.47 19.16
C HIS A 50 -4.79 19.69 18.64
N ALA A 51 -5.30 20.55 19.51
CA ALA A 51 -5.99 21.78 19.12
C ALA A 51 -5.11 22.70 18.26
N CYS A 52 -3.83 22.89 18.62
CA CYS A 52 -2.90 23.68 17.82
C CYS A 52 -2.54 23.00 16.49
N VAL A 53 -2.41 21.67 16.48
CA VAL A 53 -2.16 20.92 15.23
C VAL A 53 -3.31 21.09 14.24
N MET A 54 -4.56 21.03 14.73
CA MET A 54 -5.74 21.22 13.88
C MET A 54 -5.92 22.67 13.44
N ALA A 55 -5.59 23.64 14.29
CA ALA A 55 -5.76 25.06 13.98
C ALA A 55 -4.66 25.62 13.06
N PHE A 56 -3.42 25.11 13.17
CA PHE A 56 -2.26 25.63 12.45
C PHE A 56 -1.45 24.49 11.80
N PRO A 57 -2.06 23.70 10.90
CA PRO A 57 -1.43 22.50 10.34
C PRO A 57 -0.14 22.81 9.56
N ALA A 58 -0.09 23.94 8.85
CA ALA A 58 1.07 24.36 8.06
C ALA A 58 2.29 24.74 8.91
N GLU A 59 2.09 25.13 10.17
CA GLU A 59 3.17 25.53 11.06
C GLU A 59 3.80 24.35 11.82
N VAL A 60 3.09 23.21 11.88
CA VAL A 60 3.48 22.05 12.69
C VAL A 60 3.89 20.83 11.85
N SER A 61 3.71 20.89 10.54
CA SER A 61 4.02 19.81 9.60
C SER A 61 5.02 20.31 8.55
N PRO A 62 5.97 19.47 8.10
CA PRO A 62 6.75 19.78 6.92
C PRO A 62 5.82 20.01 5.72
N SER A 63 6.16 20.98 4.88
CA SER A 63 5.45 21.20 3.62
C SER A 63 5.56 19.98 2.71
N ILE A 64 4.59 19.80 1.80
CA ILE A 64 4.62 18.75 0.79
C ILE A 64 5.61 19.19 -0.30
N PRO A 65 6.74 18.48 -0.54
CA PRO A 65 7.76 18.92 -1.48
C PRO A 65 7.25 19.06 -2.91
N TRP A 66 6.25 18.26 -3.29
CA TRP A 66 5.56 18.33 -4.57
C TRP A 66 4.82 19.65 -4.80
N GLU A 67 4.36 20.31 -3.72
CA GLU A 67 3.63 21.58 -3.77
C GLU A 67 4.53 22.78 -3.43
N THR A 68 5.79 22.55 -3.06
CA THR A 68 6.66 23.60 -2.53
C THR A 68 7.37 24.34 -3.66
N GLU A 69 7.15 25.66 -3.73
CA GLU A 69 7.84 26.52 -4.69
C GLU A 69 9.37 26.44 -4.54
N GLY A 70 10.09 26.51 -5.66
CA GLY A 70 11.55 26.40 -5.70
C GLY A 70 12.10 24.97 -5.54
N VAL A 71 11.28 23.96 -5.24
CA VAL A 71 11.69 22.55 -5.27
C VAL A 71 11.58 22.02 -6.70
N SER A 72 12.70 21.51 -7.25
CA SER A 72 12.69 20.90 -8.59
C SER A 72 11.76 19.69 -8.63
N TRP A 73 11.09 19.48 -9.76
CA TRP A 73 10.11 18.41 -9.98
C TRP A 73 10.52 17.02 -9.42
N TRP A 74 11.71 16.52 -9.75
CA TRP A 74 12.20 15.22 -9.25
C TRP A 74 12.39 15.17 -7.73
N ARG A 75 12.96 16.24 -7.14
CA ARG A 75 13.09 16.36 -5.68
C ARG A 75 11.73 16.44 -5.00
N GLY A 76 10.77 17.12 -5.63
CA GLY A 76 9.38 17.19 -5.17
C GLY A 76 8.72 15.81 -5.14
N LEU A 77 8.86 15.05 -6.24
CA LEU A 77 8.33 13.69 -6.37
C LEU A 77 8.92 12.74 -5.32
N VAL A 78 10.26 12.62 -5.27
CA VAL A 78 10.95 11.70 -4.34
C VAL A 78 10.75 12.14 -2.89
N GLY A 79 10.79 13.45 -2.61
CA GLY A 79 10.53 13.98 -1.28
C GLY A 79 9.13 13.65 -0.77
N THR A 80 8.12 13.77 -1.64
CA THR A 80 6.72 13.45 -1.29
C THR A 80 6.50 11.94 -1.13
N LEU A 81 7.15 11.12 -1.96
CA LEU A 81 7.18 9.65 -1.75
C LEU A 81 7.81 9.29 -0.40
N ARG A 82 8.92 9.95 -0.02
CA ARG A 82 9.57 9.74 1.29
C ARG A 82 8.67 10.14 2.46
N GLN A 83 7.88 11.21 2.31
CA GLN A 83 6.85 11.58 3.29
C GLN A 83 5.77 10.50 3.46
N GLY A 84 5.59 9.66 2.44
CA GLY A 84 4.93 8.35 2.51
C GLY A 84 5.20 7.57 3.80
N PHE A 85 6.48 7.49 4.17
CA PHE A 85 7.00 6.64 5.25
C PHE A 85 6.99 7.32 6.62
N SER A 86 6.54 8.57 6.71
CA SER A 86 6.38 9.31 7.97
C SER A 86 4.97 9.87 8.10
N PRO A 87 3.94 8.99 8.15
CA PRO A 87 2.54 9.40 8.07
C PRO A 87 2.14 10.35 9.21
N SER A 88 2.57 10.06 10.44
CA SER A 88 2.27 10.91 11.61
C SER A 88 2.83 12.31 11.46
N ALA A 89 4.03 12.48 10.89
CA ALA A 89 4.68 13.79 10.74
C ALA A 89 4.01 14.64 9.66
N THR A 90 3.55 14.00 8.58
CA THR A 90 3.13 14.66 7.34
C THR A 90 1.61 14.75 7.19
N ALA A 91 0.85 14.03 8.01
CA ALA A 91 -0.61 14.05 7.99
C ALA A 91 -1.21 15.46 8.13
N PRO A 92 -0.73 16.37 9.01
CA PRO A 92 -1.35 17.70 9.11
C PRO A 92 -1.20 18.52 7.81
N ALA A 93 -0.12 18.36 7.04
CA ALA A 93 0.03 19.06 5.76
C ALA A 93 -1.03 18.68 4.71
N LEU A 94 -1.67 17.52 4.86
CA LEU A 94 -2.77 17.11 3.98
C LEU A 94 -4.03 17.95 4.22
N ALA A 95 -4.16 18.58 5.39
CA ALA A 95 -5.31 19.40 5.80
C ALA A 95 -5.53 20.63 4.90
N HIS A 96 -4.47 21.15 4.29
CA HIS A 96 -4.50 22.37 3.46
C HIS A 96 -3.95 22.08 2.06
N GLY A 97 -4.24 22.97 1.10
CA GLY A 97 -3.75 22.91 -0.28
C GLY A 97 -4.79 22.44 -1.30
N ASP A 98 -4.41 22.41 -2.58
CA ASP A 98 -5.31 22.11 -3.71
C ASP A 98 -5.29 20.62 -4.12
N VAL A 99 -6.46 19.98 -4.19
CA VAL A 99 -6.60 18.59 -4.63
C VAL A 99 -6.00 18.32 -6.01
N ARG A 100 -5.92 19.34 -6.89
CA ARG A 100 -5.31 19.22 -8.22
C ARG A 100 -3.85 18.80 -8.16
N SER A 101 -3.07 19.37 -7.24
CA SER A 101 -1.66 18.99 -7.07
C SER A 101 -1.53 17.54 -6.62
N ALA A 102 -2.40 17.10 -5.70
CA ALA A 102 -2.44 15.72 -5.23
C ALA A 102 -2.82 14.75 -6.37
N LEU A 103 -3.81 15.12 -7.20
CA LEU A 103 -4.18 14.34 -8.38
C LEU A 103 -3.00 14.25 -9.37
N GLY A 104 -2.29 15.35 -9.64
CA GLY A 104 -1.09 15.34 -10.48
C GLY A 104 0.00 14.41 -9.95
N PHE A 105 0.22 14.38 -8.63
CA PHE A 105 1.13 13.43 -7.99
C PHE A 105 0.66 11.98 -8.16
N ALA A 106 -0.64 11.70 -7.96
CA ALA A 106 -1.21 10.37 -8.14
C ALA A 106 -1.11 9.90 -9.60
N LEU A 107 -1.35 10.78 -10.57
CA LEU A 107 -1.20 10.43 -11.99
C LEU A 107 0.25 10.05 -12.36
N LEU A 108 1.26 10.56 -11.65
CA LEU A 108 2.66 10.22 -11.92
C LEU A 108 3.17 9.03 -11.12
N THR A 109 2.63 8.81 -9.92
CA THR A 109 3.11 7.75 -9.03
C THR A 109 2.24 6.52 -9.06
N TRP A 110 0.92 6.65 -9.16
CA TRP A 110 -0.01 5.56 -9.07
C TRP A 110 -0.43 5.02 -10.44
N LEU A 111 -0.72 5.90 -11.42
CA LEU A 111 -1.21 5.48 -12.74
C LEU A 111 -0.26 4.55 -13.50
N PRO A 112 1.08 4.78 -13.55
CA PRO A 112 1.98 3.89 -14.28
C PRO A 112 1.97 2.47 -13.71
N PHE A 113 1.93 2.34 -12.39
CA PHE A 113 1.88 1.05 -11.72
C PHE A 113 0.51 0.37 -11.86
N ALA A 114 -0.59 1.12 -11.84
CA ALA A 114 -1.91 0.58 -12.14
C ALA A 114 -1.99 0.01 -13.57
N ALA A 115 -1.35 0.69 -14.53
CA ALA A 115 -1.24 0.19 -15.90
C ALA A 115 -0.38 -1.07 -15.99
N LEU A 116 0.80 -1.07 -15.35
CA LEU A 116 1.70 -2.23 -15.31
C LEU A 116 1.06 -3.45 -14.64
N GLN A 117 0.26 -3.23 -13.58
CA GLN A 117 -0.47 -4.29 -12.89
C GLN A 117 -1.40 -5.07 -13.82
N GLY A 118 -1.92 -4.43 -14.88
CA GLY A 118 -2.79 -5.10 -15.85
C GLY A 118 -2.05 -5.93 -16.91
N ILE A 119 -0.78 -5.64 -17.19
CA ILE A 119 -0.06 -6.27 -18.32
C ILE A 119 0.13 -7.77 -18.11
N ILE A 120 0.75 -8.16 -17.00
CA ILE A 120 1.07 -9.57 -16.72
C ILE A 120 -0.19 -10.46 -16.69
N PRO A 121 -1.27 -10.08 -15.97
CA PRO A 121 -2.45 -10.94 -15.88
C PRO A 121 -3.41 -10.90 -17.08
N TYR A 122 -3.44 -9.82 -17.86
CA TYR A 122 -4.52 -9.60 -18.85
C TYR A 122 -4.10 -9.65 -20.31
N THR A 123 -2.81 -9.80 -20.64
CA THR A 123 -2.38 -9.99 -22.04
C THR A 123 -2.59 -11.44 -22.49
N HIS A 124 -3.11 -11.60 -23.71
CA HIS A 124 -3.30 -12.90 -24.36
C HIS A 124 -2.11 -13.32 -25.25
N THR A 125 -1.40 -12.33 -25.80
CA THR A 125 -0.32 -12.50 -26.78
C THR A 125 1.06 -12.71 -26.14
N LEU A 126 1.23 -12.29 -24.89
CA LEU A 126 2.46 -12.47 -24.12
C LEU A 126 2.32 -13.67 -23.17
N LEU A 127 3.32 -14.53 -23.19
CA LEU A 127 3.51 -15.62 -22.24
C LEU A 127 4.62 -15.20 -21.28
N PHE A 128 4.25 -14.90 -20.04
CA PHE A 128 5.23 -14.61 -18.99
C PHE A 128 5.70 -15.92 -18.37
N ALA A 129 6.99 -16.19 -18.49
CA ALA A 129 7.70 -17.24 -17.75
C ALA A 129 8.73 -16.58 -16.83
N GLU A 130 9.43 -17.37 -16.02
CA GLU A 130 10.50 -16.84 -15.18
C GLU A 130 11.55 -16.11 -16.04
N ARG A 131 11.65 -14.80 -15.82
CA ARG A 131 12.58 -13.84 -16.46
C ARG A 131 12.54 -13.84 -17.99
N SER A 132 11.48 -14.35 -18.59
CA SER A 132 11.34 -14.42 -20.04
C SER A 132 9.91 -14.16 -20.46
N VAL A 133 9.77 -13.52 -21.63
CA VAL A 133 8.48 -13.25 -22.25
C VAL A 133 8.53 -13.85 -23.64
N THR A 134 7.64 -14.78 -23.92
CA THR A 134 7.50 -15.39 -25.26
C THR A 134 6.17 -15.00 -25.87
N LEU A 135 6.08 -15.04 -27.20
CA LEU A 135 4.84 -14.74 -27.91
C LEU A 135 4.00 -16.00 -28.03
N SER A 136 2.69 -15.86 -27.83
CA SER A 136 1.72 -16.93 -28.07
C SER A 136 1.51 -17.12 -29.58
N GLY A 137 2.26 -18.04 -30.18
CA GLY A 137 2.23 -18.29 -31.63
C GLY A 137 3.01 -17.23 -32.42
N SER A 138 2.45 -16.78 -33.54
CA SER A 138 3.08 -15.79 -34.44
C SER A 138 2.22 -14.53 -34.63
N PRO A 139 1.84 -13.81 -33.55
CA PRO A 139 0.99 -12.63 -33.68
C PRO A 139 1.75 -11.49 -34.38
N ALA A 140 1.06 -10.78 -35.28
CA ALA A 140 1.59 -9.54 -35.85
C ALA A 140 1.80 -8.49 -34.74
N ALA A 141 2.84 -7.65 -34.86
CA ALA A 141 3.21 -6.66 -33.85
C ALA A 141 2.05 -5.73 -33.42
N ALA A 142 1.18 -5.37 -34.36
CA ALA A 142 -0.02 -4.56 -34.07
C ALA A 142 -1.01 -5.25 -33.11
N HIS A 143 -1.14 -6.58 -33.19
CA HIS A 143 -2.01 -7.34 -32.29
C HIS A 143 -1.42 -7.38 -30.87
N VAL A 144 -0.10 -7.54 -30.75
CA VAL A 144 0.59 -7.48 -29.46
C VAL A 144 0.43 -6.10 -28.82
N ALA A 145 0.63 -5.03 -29.58
CA ALA A 145 0.48 -3.66 -29.08
C ALA A 145 -0.95 -3.37 -28.60
N LEU A 146 -1.97 -3.79 -29.36
CA LEU A 146 -3.38 -3.62 -29.00
C LEU A 146 -3.75 -4.41 -27.73
N ASP A 147 -3.25 -5.64 -27.62
CA ASP A 147 -3.47 -6.50 -26.46
C ASP A 147 -2.84 -5.93 -25.19
N VAL A 148 -1.58 -5.44 -25.26
CA VAL A 148 -0.93 -4.74 -24.15
C VAL A 148 -1.69 -3.46 -23.78
N ALA A 149 -2.13 -2.67 -24.76
CA ALA A 149 -2.90 -1.45 -24.49
C ALA A 149 -4.24 -1.76 -23.79
N ARG A 150 -4.93 -2.84 -24.20
CA ARG A 150 -6.16 -3.32 -23.55
C ARG A 150 -5.88 -3.77 -22.12
N ALA A 151 -4.82 -4.55 -21.90
CA ALA A 151 -4.41 -5.03 -20.58
C ALA A 151 -4.07 -3.88 -19.63
N MET A 152 -3.29 -2.89 -20.09
CA MET A 152 -3.01 -1.65 -19.35
C MET A 152 -4.28 -0.89 -19.00
N SER A 153 -5.21 -0.76 -19.96
CA SER A 153 -6.48 -0.04 -19.76
C SER A 153 -7.36 -0.72 -18.71
N LEU A 154 -7.40 -2.06 -18.69
CA LEU A 154 -8.10 -2.83 -17.66
C LEU A 154 -7.46 -2.63 -16.27
N GLY A 155 -6.13 -2.68 -16.18
CA GLY A 155 -5.40 -2.40 -14.93
C GLY A 155 -5.70 -1.00 -14.37
N VAL A 156 -5.66 0.01 -15.24
CA VAL A 156 -6.04 1.39 -14.88
C VAL A 156 -7.49 1.48 -14.45
N LEU A 157 -8.44 0.89 -15.20
CA LEU A 157 -9.87 0.91 -14.87
C LEU A 157 -10.12 0.32 -13.48
N LEU A 158 -9.62 -0.89 -13.22
CA LEU A 158 -9.76 -1.57 -11.94
C LEU A 158 -9.13 -0.75 -10.81
N GLY A 159 -7.95 -0.19 -11.05
CA GLY A 159 -7.30 0.70 -10.12
C GLY A 159 -8.13 1.95 -9.81
N VAL A 160 -8.68 2.62 -10.83
CA VAL A 160 -9.49 3.83 -10.66
C VAL A 160 -10.73 3.51 -9.85
N LEU A 161 -11.42 2.41 -10.14
CA LEU A 161 -12.60 1.98 -9.38
C LEU A 161 -12.26 1.74 -7.90
N GLN A 162 -11.16 1.02 -7.62
CA GLN A 162 -10.71 0.76 -6.25
C GLN A 162 -10.35 2.06 -5.52
N LEU A 163 -9.50 2.90 -6.12
CA LEU A 163 -9.09 4.17 -5.52
C LEU A 163 -10.29 5.10 -5.32
N ALA A 164 -11.24 5.10 -6.25
CA ALA A 164 -12.46 5.89 -6.14
C ALA A 164 -13.38 5.40 -5.03
N GLY A 165 -13.60 4.08 -4.93
CA GLY A 165 -14.37 3.48 -3.84
C GLY A 165 -13.78 3.81 -2.47
N MET A 166 -12.46 3.68 -2.33
CA MET A 166 -11.74 4.06 -1.11
C MET A 166 -11.84 5.55 -0.83
N GLY A 167 -11.66 6.40 -1.85
CA GLY A 167 -11.73 7.85 -1.72
C GLY A 167 -13.11 8.35 -1.30
N LEU A 168 -14.17 7.81 -1.90
CA LEU A 168 -15.56 8.11 -1.53
C LEU A 168 -15.89 7.65 -0.12
N ALA A 169 -15.49 6.41 0.26
CA ALA A 169 -15.70 5.90 1.60
C ALA A 169 -14.96 6.74 2.65
N PHE A 170 -13.70 7.10 2.39
CA PHE A 170 -12.91 7.93 3.29
C PHE A 170 -13.51 9.32 3.43
N ALA A 171 -13.82 9.99 2.33
CA ALA A 171 -14.44 11.32 2.34
C ALA A 171 -15.80 11.35 3.03
N SER A 172 -16.64 10.34 2.80
CA SER A 172 -17.94 10.21 3.45
C SER A 172 -17.81 10.05 4.97
N LEU A 173 -16.99 9.09 5.40
CA LEU A 173 -16.81 8.78 6.82
C LEU A 173 -16.09 9.89 7.57
N THR A 174 -15.05 10.50 6.99
CA THR A 174 -14.35 11.62 7.66
C THR A 174 -15.23 12.85 7.75
N ARG A 175 -16.12 13.09 6.78
CA ARG A 175 -17.12 14.16 6.88
C ARG A 175 -18.17 13.87 7.97
N ALA A 176 -18.58 12.62 8.14
CA ALA A 176 -19.57 12.22 9.13
C ALA A 176 -19.04 12.26 10.58
N TYR A 177 -17.77 11.91 10.78
CA TYR A 177 -17.17 11.75 12.12
C TYR A 177 -16.04 12.73 12.43
N GLY A 178 -15.69 13.61 11.50
CA GLY A 178 -14.65 14.62 11.66
C GLY A 178 -15.17 15.93 12.27
N LEU A 179 -14.24 16.83 12.59
CA LEU A 179 -14.59 18.13 13.17
C LEU A 179 -15.25 19.03 12.10
N ALA A 180 -16.39 19.62 12.44
CA ALA A 180 -17.07 20.58 11.58
C ALA A 180 -16.14 21.77 11.23
N GLY A 181 -16.15 22.18 9.96
CA GLY A 181 -15.26 23.23 9.44
C GLY A 181 -13.83 22.80 9.13
N VAL A 182 -13.41 21.61 9.59
CA VAL A 182 -12.12 20.99 9.25
C VAL A 182 -12.32 19.88 8.24
N ALA A 183 -13.22 18.94 8.56
CA ALA A 183 -13.46 17.76 7.75
C ALA A 183 -14.16 18.12 6.44
N ASN A 184 -13.51 17.83 5.32
CA ASN A 184 -14.05 18.10 3.99
C ASN A 184 -13.56 17.07 2.97
N ALA A 185 -14.33 16.95 1.88
CA ALA A 185 -14.04 15.98 0.83
C ALA A 185 -12.71 16.25 0.12
N THR A 186 -12.35 17.51 -0.09
CA THR A 186 -11.10 17.92 -0.75
C THR A 186 -9.88 17.39 0.00
N THR A 187 -9.82 17.61 1.31
CA THR A 187 -8.76 17.10 2.20
C THR A 187 -8.73 15.57 2.23
N ALA A 188 -9.89 14.92 2.13
CA ALA A 188 -9.97 13.46 2.14
C ALA A 188 -9.40 12.88 0.84
N TRP A 189 -9.77 13.45 -0.30
CA TRP A 189 -9.20 13.07 -1.60
C TRP A 189 -7.72 13.40 -1.72
N ARG A 190 -7.25 14.53 -1.17
CA ARG A 190 -5.82 14.84 -1.07
C ARG A 190 -5.06 13.72 -0.35
N THR A 191 -5.59 13.26 0.78
CA THR A 191 -5.01 12.13 1.52
C THR A 191 -4.94 10.88 0.65
N VAL A 192 -6.04 10.53 -0.02
CA VAL A 192 -6.13 9.32 -0.84
C VAL A 192 -5.18 9.39 -2.04
N PHE A 193 -5.08 10.53 -2.73
CA PHE A 193 -4.19 10.70 -3.87
C PHE A 193 -2.71 10.69 -3.49
N TYR A 194 -2.31 11.37 -2.41
CA TYR A 194 -0.91 11.35 -1.97
C TYR A 194 -0.46 9.97 -1.46
N ARG A 195 -1.40 9.11 -1.09
CA ARG A 195 -1.13 7.77 -0.54
C ARG A 195 -1.59 6.64 -1.47
N GLY A 196 -2.12 7.00 -2.65
CA GLY A 196 -2.70 6.06 -3.61
C GLY A 196 -1.70 5.02 -4.08
N PHE A 197 -0.42 5.39 -4.18
CA PHE A 197 0.63 4.44 -4.57
C PHE A 197 0.77 3.25 -3.60
N ILE A 198 0.39 3.41 -2.32
CA ILE A 198 0.40 2.32 -1.32
C ILE A 198 -0.77 1.35 -1.56
N VAL A 199 -1.88 1.83 -2.14
CA VAL A 199 -3.06 1.00 -2.47
C VAL A 199 -2.69 -0.13 -3.45
N LEU A 200 -1.69 0.11 -4.31
CA LEU A 200 -1.20 -0.88 -5.27
C LEU A 200 -0.41 -2.03 -4.62
N LEU A 201 -0.02 -1.87 -3.34
CA LEU A 201 0.60 -2.93 -2.54
C LEU A 201 -0.45 -3.78 -1.81
N LEU A 202 -1.73 -3.39 -1.86
CA LEU A 202 -2.78 -4.23 -1.29
C LEU A 202 -2.97 -5.47 -2.16
N PRO A 203 -3.16 -6.65 -1.54
CA PRO A 203 -3.52 -7.84 -2.27
C PRO A 203 -4.72 -7.57 -3.18
N SER A 204 -4.56 -7.86 -4.47
CA SER A 204 -5.69 -8.09 -5.35
C SER A 204 -5.73 -9.57 -5.68
N LEU A 205 -6.94 -10.13 -5.75
CA LEU A 205 -7.12 -11.56 -5.95
C LEU A 205 -7.84 -11.78 -7.28
N MET A 206 -7.16 -12.36 -8.26
CA MET A 206 -7.79 -12.82 -9.48
C MET A 206 -8.56 -14.12 -9.29
N ALA A 207 -9.44 -14.39 -10.27
CA ALA A 207 -10.18 -15.64 -10.40
C ALA A 207 -10.98 -16.05 -9.16
N GLY A 208 -11.68 -15.09 -8.54
CA GLY A 208 -12.53 -15.38 -7.38
C GLY A 208 -11.76 -15.74 -6.11
N GLY A 209 -10.49 -15.34 -5.99
CA GLY A 209 -9.70 -15.57 -4.77
C GLY A 209 -8.49 -16.48 -4.94
N LEU A 210 -8.26 -17.04 -6.13
CA LEU A 210 -7.36 -18.18 -6.32
C LEU A 210 -5.90 -17.80 -6.58
N MET A 211 -5.65 -16.62 -7.16
CA MET A 211 -4.28 -16.15 -7.41
C MET A 211 -4.14 -14.65 -7.13
N PRO A 212 -3.02 -14.22 -6.53
CA PRO A 212 -2.75 -12.80 -6.36
C PRO A 212 -2.45 -12.15 -7.72
N SER A 213 -3.01 -10.96 -7.94
CA SER A 213 -2.94 -10.21 -9.20
C SER A 213 -2.37 -8.81 -9.04
N ASP A 214 -1.86 -8.50 -7.86
CA ASP A 214 -1.24 -7.22 -7.58
C ASP A 214 0.14 -7.13 -8.22
N LEU A 215 0.67 -5.92 -8.28
CA LEU A 215 1.95 -5.66 -8.93
C LEU A 215 3.10 -6.45 -8.29
N VAL A 216 3.06 -6.66 -6.96
CA VAL A 216 4.12 -7.37 -6.23
C VAL A 216 4.08 -8.85 -6.59
N ALA A 217 2.90 -9.47 -6.54
CA ALA A 217 2.73 -10.85 -6.95
C ALA A 217 3.17 -11.08 -8.41
N ASN A 218 2.72 -10.22 -9.32
CA ASN A 218 3.08 -10.31 -10.73
C ASN A 218 4.60 -10.19 -10.95
N LEU A 219 5.27 -9.29 -10.21
CA LEU A 219 6.73 -9.12 -10.29
C LEU A 219 7.48 -10.31 -9.69
N MET A 220 7.01 -10.84 -8.55
CA MET A 220 7.61 -12.00 -7.90
C MET A 220 7.47 -13.26 -8.76
N LEU A 221 6.30 -13.48 -9.38
CA LEU A 221 6.06 -14.56 -10.33
C LEU A 221 6.96 -14.41 -11.56
N PHE A 222 7.04 -13.21 -12.14
CA PHE A 222 7.89 -12.97 -13.30
C PHE A 222 9.38 -13.17 -13.00
N THR A 223 9.85 -12.85 -11.79
CA THR A 223 11.27 -12.96 -11.43
C THR A 223 11.69 -14.35 -10.95
N GLY A 224 10.72 -15.27 -10.78
CA GLY A 224 10.91 -16.59 -10.15
C GLY A 224 11.10 -16.53 -8.64
N ALA A 225 10.93 -15.35 -8.04
CA ALA A 225 11.12 -15.11 -6.62
C ALA A 225 9.81 -15.24 -5.82
N PHE A 226 8.78 -15.88 -6.39
CA PHE A 226 7.50 -16.03 -5.70
C PHE A 226 7.63 -16.99 -4.52
N GLU A 227 7.78 -16.41 -3.34
CA GLU A 227 7.71 -17.10 -2.06
C GLU A 227 6.44 -16.62 -1.34
N PRO A 228 5.48 -17.52 -1.04
CA PRO A 228 4.20 -17.14 -0.43
C PRO A 228 4.37 -16.37 0.89
N THR A 229 5.35 -16.74 1.72
CA THR A 229 5.61 -16.06 2.99
C THR A 229 6.05 -14.62 2.80
N LEU A 230 7.03 -14.37 1.92
CA LEU A 230 7.48 -13.03 1.57
C LEU A 230 6.35 -12.19 0.95
N TYR A 231 5.55 -12.77 0.06
CA TYR A 231 4.39 -12.08 -0.50
C TYR A 231 3.39 -11.66 0.59
N VAL A 232 2.99 -12.58 1.47
CA VAL A 232 2.10 -12.29 2.60
C VAL A 232 2.71 -11.23 3.52
N PHE A 233 4.01 -11.29 3.78
CA PHE A 233 4.72 -10.30 4.57
C PHE A 233 4.63 -8.90 3.94
N VAL A 234 4.91 -8.77 2.64
CA VAL A 234 4.83 -7.49 1.91
C VAL A 234 3.39 -6.94 1.93
N ALA A 235 2.40 -7.80 1.68
CA ALA A 235 0.98 -7.44 1.74
C ALA A 235 0.56 -6.92 3.11
N VAL A 236 0.95 -7.61 4.19
CA VAL A 236 0.64 -7.22 5.57
C VAL A 236 1.33 -5.90 5.92
N VAL A 237 2.61 -5.74 5.58
CA VAL A 237 3.35 -4.50 5.83
C VAL A 237 2.73 -3.33 5.06
N GLY A 238 2.39 -3.52 3.79
CA GLY A 238 1.70 -2.52 2.96
C GLY A 238 0.32 -2.14 3.53
N GLY A 239 -0.46 -3.13 3.94
CA GLY A 239 -1.77 -2.93 4.57
C GLY A 239 -1.69 -2.17 5.89
N VAL A 240 -0.76 -2.54 6.79
CA VAL A 240 -0.52 -1.85 8.07
C VAL A 240 -0.03 -0.42 7.83
N TRP A 241 0.83 -0.22 6.83
CA TRP A 241 1.33 1.10 6.47
C TRP A 241 0.20 2.01 5.97
N LEU A 242 -0.67 1.50 5.09
CA LEU A 242 -1.83 2.22 4.61
C LEU A 242 -2.85 2.52 5.72
N LEU A 243 -3.16 1.54 6.58
CA LEU A 243 -4.00 1.70 7.77
C LEU A 243 -3.49 2.83 8.65
N THR A 244 -2.20 2.81 8.98
CA THR A 244 -1.56 3.82 9.84
C THR A 244 -1.64 5.20 9.19
N THR A 245 -1.43 5.26 7.89
CA THR A 245 -1.47 6.51 7.12
C THR A 245 -2.88 7.10 7.07
N LEU A 246 -3.90 6.29 6.74
CA LEU A 246 -5.29 6.75 6.71
C LEU A 246 -5.78 7.12 8.11
N ARG A 247 -5.40 6.35 9.15
CA ARG A 247 -5.72 6.64 10.55
C ARG A 247 -5.18 7.99 10.99
N THR A 248 -3.88 8.22 10.79
CA THR A 248 -3.21 9.46 11.19
C THR A 248 -3.76 10.65 10.42
N SER A 249 -4.06 10.49 9.13
CA SER A 249 -4.68 11.54 8.30
C SER A 249 -6.12 11.83 8.72
N ALA A 250 -6.93 10.81 9.01
CA ALA A 250 -8.28 11.02 9.56
C ALA A 250 -8.22 11.81 10.87
N ARG A 251 -7.28 11.48 11.76
CA ARG A 251 -7.15 12.18 13.05
C ARG A 251 -6.61 13.60 12.90
N LEU A 252 -5.53 13.79 12.13
CA LEU A 252 -4.75 15.03 12.13
C LEU A 252 -5.08 15.98 10.98
N ALA A 253 -5.68 15.49 9.88
CA ALA A 253 -6.13 16.33 8.77
C ALA A 253 -7.65 16.57 8.80
N GLN A 254 -8.43 15.62 9.32
CA GLN A 254 -9.90 15.70 9.33
C GLN A 254 -10.48 15.89 10.74
N GLY A 255 -9.65 15.83 11.79
CA GLY A 255 -10.11 15.98 13.17
C GLY A 255 -10.99 14.83 13.67
N VAL A 256 -10.93 13.66 13.03
CA VAL A 256 -11.71 12.50 13.48
C VAL A 256 -11.23 12.07 14.87
N GLY A 257 -12.19 11.83 15.77
CA GLY A 257 -11.91 11.38 17.14
C GLY A 257 -11.10 10.07 17.20
N PRO A 258 -10.39 9.79 18.32
CA PRO A 258 -9.48 8.65 18.41
C PRO A 258 -10.12 7.30 18.05
N GLY A 259 -11.32 7.00 18.55
CA GLY A 259 -12.02 5.74 18.27
C GLY A 259 -12.35 5.56 16.79
N MET A 260 -13.03 6.54 16.20
CA MET A 260 -13.39 6.50 14.77
C MET A 260 -12.18 6.53 13.84
N SER A 261 -11.07 7.15 14.25
CA SER A 261 -9.84 7.14 13.47
C SER A 261 -9.24 5.73 13.27
N PHE A 262 -9.59 4.76 14.13
CA PHE A 262 -9.27 3.35 13.91
C PHE A 262 -10.25 2.68 12.96
N LEU A 263 -11.56 2.84 13.17
CA LEU A 263 -12.59 2.14 12.41
C LEU A 263 -12.63 2.57 10.93
N ILE A 264 -12.49 3.86 10.65
CA ILE A 264 -12.62 4.42 9.30
C ILE A 264 -11.63 3.77 8.31
N PRO A 265 -10.32 3.69 8.59
CA PRO A 265 -9.36 2.99 7.72
C PRO A 265 -9.72 1.54 7.41
N PHE A 266 -10.24 0.77 8.38
CA PHE A 266 -10.67 -0.61 8.14
C PHE A 266 -11.85 -0.68 7.18
N VAL A 267 -12.86 0.18 7.37
CA VAL A 267 -14.01 0.25 6.46
C VAL A 267 -13.57 0.65 5.05
N VAL A 268 -12.67 1.63 4.94
CA VAL A 268 -12.13 2.09 3.65
C VAL A 268 -11.36 0.99 2.93
N LEU A 269 -10.54 0.22 3.65
CA LEU A 269 -9.84 -0.93 3.07
C LEU A 269 -10.79 -2.04 2.65
N ALA A 270 -11.79 -2.36 3.49
CA ALA A 270 -12.81 -3.35 3.15
C ALA A 270 -13.58 -2.94 1.89
N VAL A 271 -13.97 -1.66 1.77
CA VAL A 271 -14.59 -1.12 0.55
C VAL A 271 -13.64 -1.22 -0.65
N GLY A 272 -12.36 -0.89 -0.49
CA GLY A 272 -11.37 -1.02 -1.56
C GLY A 272 -11.25 -2.46 -2.08
N VAL A 273 -11.12 -3.43 -1.17
CA VAL A 273 -11.06 -4.86 -1.49
C VAL A 273 -12.36 -5.33 -2.15
N LEU A 274 -13.52 -4.95 -1.59
CA LEU A 274 -14.82 -5.34 -2.14
C LEU A 274 -15.05 -4.77 -3.54
N VAL A 275 -14.75 -3.49 -3.76
CA VAL A 275 -14.88 -2.84 -5.07
C VAL A 275 -13.96 -3.51 -6.08
N ARG A 276 -12.73 -3.83 -5.69
CA ARG A 276 -11.79 -4.55 -6.56
C ARG A 276 -12.33 -5.93 -6.94
N LEU A 277 -12.79 -6.71 -5.96
CA LEU A 277 -13.33 -8.05 -6.17
C LEU A 277 -14.58 -8.04 -7.06
N LEU A 278 -15.50 -7.10 -6.83
CA LEU A 278 -16.69 -6.93 -7.67
C LEU A 278 -16.34 -6.51 -9.10
N ALA A 279 -15.39 -5.58 -9.26
CA ALA A 279 -14.97 -5.12 -10.57
C ALA A 279 -14.24 -6.21 -11.35
N GLU A 280 -13.37 -6.99 -10.72
CA GLU A 280 -12.71 -8.14 -11.34
C GLU A 280 -13.73 -9.21 -11.74
N THR A 281 -14.70 -9.51 -10.87
CA THR A 281 -15.79 -10.46 -11.17
C THR A 281 -16.62 -10.01 -12.36
N ALA A 282 -17.02 -8.73 -12.40
CA ALA A 282 -17.80 -8.18 -13.50
C ALA A 282 -17.03 -8.14 -14.83
N LEU A 283 -15.71 -8.01 -14.77
CA LEU A 283 -14.84 -7.94 -15.94
C LEU A 283 -14.27 -9.31 -16.36
N GLN A 284 -14.56 -10.40 -15.66
CA GLN A 284 -14.14 -11.76 -16.03
C GLN A 284 -14.40 -12.12 -17.50
N PRO A 285 -15.56 -11.79 -18.11
CA PRO A 285 -15.80 -12.09 -19.54
C PRO A 285 -14.83 -11.41 -20.50
N LEU A 286 -14.16 -10.35 -20.05
CA LEU A 286 -13.18 -9.59 -20.83
C LEU A 286 -11.73 -10.01 -20.54
N MET A 287 -11.50 -10.85 -19.54
CA MET A 287 -10.17 -11.31 -19.13
C MET A 287 -9.79 -12.62 -19.85
N PRO A 288 -8.48 -12.89 -20.03
CA PRO A 288 -8.03 -14.19 -20.50
C PRO A 288 -8.48 -15.31 -19.54
N PRO A 289 -8.78 -16.51 -20.07
CA PRO A 289 -8.96 -17.68 -19.22
C PRO A 289 -7.68 -17.93 -18.43
N LEU A 290 -7.83 -18.35 -17.18
CA LEU A 290 -6.71 -18.81 -16.37
C LEU A 290 -5.96 -19.90 -17.14
N ARG A 291 -4.67 -19.71 -17.38
CA ARG A 291 -3.83 -20.82 -17.78
C ARG A 291 -3.64 -21.70 -16.56
N GLU A 292 -4.11 -22.94 -16.63
CA GLU A 292 -3.64 -23.99 -15.73
C GLU A 292 -2.11 -23.97 -15.79
N ALA A 293 -1.46 -23.93 -14.62
CA ALA A 293 -0.01 -24.07 -14.55
C ALA A 293 0.36 -25.32 -15.36
N PRO A 294 1.44 -25.29 -16.17
CA PRO A 294 1.87 -26.48 -16.89
C PRO A 294 1.96 -27.60 -15.87
N ALA A 295 1.16 -28.66 -16.08
CA ALA A 295 1.19 -29.84 -15.22
C ALA A 295 2.66 -30.20 -15.06
N ALA A 296 3.15 -30.16 -13.80
CA ALA A 296 4.50 -30.58 -13.50
C ALA A 296 4.70 -31.91 -14.23
N VAL A 297 5.61 -31.93 -15.20
CA VAL A 297 5.95 -33.16 -15.92
C VAL A 297 6.28 -34.15 -14.81
N ALA A 298 5.42 -35.14 -14.62
CA ALA A 298 5.64 -36.18 -13.64
C ALA A 298 7.06 -36.70 -13.89
N PRO A 299 7.93 -36.80 -12.86
CA PRO A 299 9.25 -37.36 -13.06
C PRO A 299 9.04 -38.68 -13.78
N ALA A 300 9.57 -38.79 -14.99
CA ALA A 300 9.44 -39.97 -15.82
C ALA A 300 9.76 -41.16 -14.93
N GLU A 301 8.76 -42.02 -14.75
CA GLU A 301 8.89 -43.28 -14.06
C GLU A 301 10.09 -43.96 -14.73
N VAL A 302 11.21 -44.00 -14.01
CA VAL A 302 12.40 -44.72 -14.46
C VAL A 302 11.96 -46.16 -14.47
N ASP A 303 11.61 -46.62 -15.67
CA ASP A 303 11.15 -47.97 -15.98
C ASP A 303 12.25 -48.94 -15.51
N GLY A 304 12.08 -49.40 -14.27
CA GLY A 304 12.98 -50.29 -13.56
C GLY A 304 12.80 -51.70 -14.07
N GLY A 305 13.18 -51.91 -15.34
CA GLY A 305 13.09 -53.19 -16.00
C GLY A 305 14.35 -53.44 -16.81
N HIS A 306 15.39 -53.99 -16.17
CA HIS A 306 16.31 -54.97 -16.75
C HIS A 306 16.94 -55.75 -15.58
N GLY A 307 16.46 -56.97 -15.37
CA GLY A 307 17.18 -57.95 -14.57
C GLY A 307 18.35 -58.53 -15.35
N ALA A 308 19.39 -58.96 -14.63
CA ALA A 308 20.15 -60.17 -14.90
C ALA A 308 21.23 -60.37 -13.83
N ASP A 309 21.30 -61.62 -13.38
CA ASP A 309 22.50 -62.36 -12.99
C ASP A 309 23.04 -62.28 -11.57
N ALA A 310 22.65 -63.32 -10.84
CA ALA A 310 23.39 -63.94 -9.77
C ALA A 310 24.85 -64.20 -10.17
N ALA A 311 25.78 -63.75 -9.34
CA ALA A 311 27.18 -64.20 -9.36
C ALA A 311 27.48 -64.85 -8.00
N GLU A 312 27.75 -66.16 -8.07
CA GLU A 312 28.29 -67.02 -7.02
C GLU A 312 29.48 -66.38 -6.28
N ALA A 313 29.48 -66.54 -4.96
CA ALA A 313 30.63 -66.24 -4.11
C ALA A 313 31.71 -67.32 -4.28
N PRO A 314 33.00 -66.98 -4.47
CA PRO A 314 34.05 -67.97 -4.50
C PRO A 314 34.40 -68.44 -3.09
N GLU A 315 34.35 -69.77 -2.95
CA GLU A 315 34.75 -70.58 -1.80
C GLU A 315 36.26 -70.39 -1.50
N ALA A 316 36.60 -70.09 -0.24
CA ALA A 316 37.99 -69.89 0.19
C ALA A 316 38.73 -71.24 0.37
N PRO A 317 39.98 -71.39 -0.10
CA PRO A 317 40.77 -72.60 0.15
C PRO A 317 41.25 -72.65 1.60
N ARG A 318 40.95 -73.77 2.28
CA ARG A 318 41.64 -74.20 3.50
C ARG A 318 43.04 -74.68 3.13
N GLU A 319 44.08 -73.94 3.52
CA GLU A 319 45.44 -74.47 3.58
C GLU A 319 45.80 -74.89 5.00
N ALA A 320 46.30 -76.12 5.07
CA ALA A 320 46.75 -76.82 6.24
C ALA A 320 48.17 -76.40 6.62
N ALA A 321 48.48 -76.64 7.91
CA ALA A 321 49.75 -76.43 8.59
C ALA A 321 50.97 -77.06 7.88
N PRO A 322 52.18 -76.69 8.30
CA PRO A 322 52.79 -77.40 9.44
C PRO A 322 53.02 -76.56 10.70
#